data_AF-A0A920J6J9-F1
#
_entry.id   AF-A0A920J6J9-F1
#
_cell.length_a   1.000
_cell.length_b   1.000
_cell.length_c   1.000
_cell.angle_alpha   90.00
_cell.angle_beta   90.00
_cell.angle_gamma   90.00
#
_symmetry.space_group_name_H-M   'P 1'
#
loop_
_entity.id
_entity.type
_entity.pdbx_description
1 polymer ?
#
loop_
_entity_poly.entity_id
_entity_poly.type
_entity_poly.pdbx_seq_one_letter_code
_entity_poly.pdbx_strand_id
1 'polypeptide(L)'
;MPAYIPPLLGLIGLLIALGIFRVVLSYSEGSPEVKKIGDMIHSGAMSFMKTEYTYLVVFVFVLAVLVFFALGWETATAVLVGASSSALAGFIGMYAATKANTRTAAAAQESGAASALSISFYGGSIMGLCVASLGLLGLGGLFYFLGEGHYLEGFGMGASVVALFSRVGGGIFTKSADVGGRPCWKS
;
A
#
# COMPACT_ATOMS: atom_id res chain seq x y z
N MET A 1 -10.85 -24.51 -12.11
CA MET A 1 -10.00 -23.64 -12.97
C MET A 1 -8.54 -23.95 -12.65
N PRO A 2 -7.57 -23.80 -13.56
CA PRO A 2 -6.19 -24.14 -13.24
C PRO A 2 -5.66 -23.22 -12.13
N ALA A 3 -5.32 -23.80 -10.97
CA ALA A 3 -4.95 -23.08 -9.75
C ALA A 3 -3.70 -22.16 -9.90
N TYR A 4 -2.97 -22.28 -11.00
CA TYR A 4 -1.80 -21.45 -11.30
C TYR A 4 -2.13 -20.12 -12.01
N ILE A 5 -3.34 -19.94 -12.56
CA ILE A 5 -3.70 -18.71 -13.29
C ILE A 5 -3.70 -17.46 -12.39
N PRO A 6 -4.31 -17.48 -11.19
CA PRO A 6 -4.36 -16.30 -10.31
C PRO A 6 -2.97 -15.79 -9.87
N PRO A 7 -2.04 -16.62 -9.37
CA PRO A 7 -0.73 -16.12 -8.97
C PRO A 7 0.10 -15.64 -10.18
N LEU A 8 -0.06 -16.27 -11.34
CA LEU A 8 0.66 -15.87 -12.56
C LEU A 8 0.18 -14.51 -13.09
N LEU A 9 -1.13 -14.25 -13.07
CA LEU A 9 -1.71 -12.93 -13.33
C LEU A 9 -1.25 -11.88 -12.32
N GLY A 10 -1.22 -12.24 -11.04
CA GLY A 10 -0.73 -11.35 -9.99
C GLY A 10 0.73 -10.95 -10.22
N LEU A 11 1.59 -11.90 -10.62
CA LEU A 11 2.98 -11.64 -10.95
C LEU A 11 3.14 -10.72 -12.16
N ILE A 12 2.36 -10.94 -13.23
CA ILE A 12 2.32 -10.05 -14.40
C ILE A 12 1.89 -8.64 -13.99
N GLY A 13 0.84 -8.51 -13.18
CA GLY A 13 0.37 -7.20 -12.71
C GLY A 13 1.42 -6.47 -11.86
N LEU A 14 2.22 -7.20 -11.07
CA LEU A 14 3.32 -6.60 -10.29
C LEU A 14 4.44 -6.10 -11.20
N LEU A 15 4.75 -6.83 -12.27
CA LEU A 15 5.71 -6.40 -13.30
C LEU A 15 5.23 -5.15 -14.04
N ILE A 16 3.94 -5.07 -14.36
CA ILE A 16 3.32 -3.88 -14.97
C ILE A 16 3.39 -2.69 -14.01
N ALA A 17 3.03 -2.89 -12.74
CA ALA A 17 3.13 -1.85 -11.72
C ALA A 17 4.55 -1.31 -11.59
N LEU A 18 5.55 -2.20 -11.63
CA LEU A 18 6.96 -1.82 -11.61
C LEU A 18 7.38 -1.07 -12.88
N GLY A 19 6.87 -1.45 -14.05
CA GLY A 19 7.04 -0.71 -15.30
C GLY A 19 6.51 0.73 -15.20
N ILE A 20 5.27 0.89 -14.74
CA ILE A 20 4.65 2.22 -14.54
C ILE A 20 5.42 3.01 -13.49
N PHE A 21 5.88 2.38 -12.41
CA PHE A 21 6.69 3.03 -11.39
C PHE A 21 8.00 3.58 -11.96
N ARG A 22 8.68 2.83 -12.84
CA ARG A 22 9.88 3.34 -13.54
C ARG A 22 9.56 4.52 -14.45
N VAL A 23 8.42 4.47 -15.15
CA VAL A 23 7.96 5.60 -15.97
C VAL A 23 7.73 6.83 -15.08
N VAL A 24 7.05 6.68 -13.94
CA VAL A 24 6.88 7.77 -12.97
C VAL A 24 8.23 8.31 -12.51
N LEU A 25 9.19 7.46 -12.16
CA LEU A 25 10.51 7.90 -11.71
C LEU A 25 11.30 8.67 -12.78
N SER A 26 11.04 8.43 -14.07
CA SER A 26 11.70 9.10 -15.18
C SER A 26 11.31 10.57 -15.36
N TYR A 27 10.15 10.99 -14.82
CA TYR A 27 9.75 12.40 -14.84
C TYR A 27 10.62 13.25 -13.90
N SER A 28 10.80 14.52 -14.28
CA SER A 28 11.55 15.52 -13.51
C SER A 28 10.96 15.70 -12.10
N GLU A 29 11.84 15.73 -11.09
CA GLU A 29 11.46 16.06 -9.70
C GLU A 29 11.27 17.57 -9.47
N GLY A 30 11.47 18.39 -10.50
CA GLY A 30 11.32 19.84 -10.48
C GLY A 30 12.51 20.58 -9.84
N SER A 31 12.23 21.76 -9.30
CA SER A 31 13.26 22.61 -8.69
C SER A 31 13.86 21.98 -7.41
N PRO A 32 15.07 22.41 -7.00
CA PRO A 32 15.67 21.97 -5.74
C PRO A 32 14.78 22.23 -4.51
N GLU A 33 13.97 23.30 -4.51
CA GLU A 33 13.03 23.56 -3.42
C GLU A 33 11.90 22.53 -3.36
N VAL A 34 11.29 22.19 -4.51
CA VAL A 34 10.22 21.18 -4.60
C VAL A 34 10.72 19.83 -4.13
N LYS A 35 11.94 19.45 -4.54
CA LYS A 35 12.59 18.22 -4.11
C LYS A 35 12.79 18.19 -2.59
N LYS A 36 13.29 19.28 -2.00
CA LYS A 36 13.50 19.39 -0.55
C LYS A 36 12.19 19.19 0.23
N ILE A 37 11.10 19.81 -0.22
CA ILE A 37 9.76 19.63 0.40
C ILE A 37 9.30 18.18 0.25
N GLY A 38 9.48 17.61 -0.94
CA GLY A 38 9.19 16.22 -1.23
C GLY A 38 9.87 15.24 -0.30
N ASP A 39 11.16 15.44 -0.06
CA ASP A 39 11.95 14.58 0.82
C ASP A 39 11.52 14.70 2.28
N MET A 40 11.09 15.89 2.74
CA MET A 40 10.49 16.06 4.07
C MET A 40 9.17 15.30 4.20
N ILE A 41 8.30 15.37 3.18
CA ILE A 41 7.04 14.62 3.15
C ILE A 41 7.31 13.12 3.15
N HIS A 42 8.25 12.67 2.32
CA HIS A 42 8.64 11.26 2.22
C HIS A 42 9.17 10.75 3.57
N SER A 43 10.13 11.45 4.19
CA SER A 43 10.69 11.08 5.48
C SER A 43 9.63 11.02 6.59
N GLY A 44 8.72 12.00 6.63
CA GLY A 44 7.60 12.03 7.57
C GLY A 44 6.64 10.85 7.38
N ALA A 45 6.26 10.57 6.14
CA ALA A 45 5.39 9.45 5.79
C ALA A 45 6.03 8.09 6.15
N MET A 46 7.32 7.91 5.87
CA MET A 46 8.05 6.68 6.22
C MET A 46 8.20 6.51 7.73
N SER A 47 8.37 7.59 8.48
CA SER A 47 8.44 7.57 9.95
C SER A 47 7.09 7.19 10.57
N PHE A 48 6.00 7.72 10.01
CA PHE A 48 4.63 7.33 10.37
C PHE A 48 4.40 5.84 10.10
N MET A 49 4.69 5.35 8.89
CA MET A 49 4.52 3.94 8.52
C MET A 49 5.30 2.99 9.41
N LYS A 50 6.55 3.35 9.73
CA LYS A 50 7.38 2.54 10.64
C LYS A 50 6.72 2.39 12.02
N THR A 51 6.15 3.48 12.52
CA THR A 51 5.45 3.49 13.81
C THR A 51 4.17 2.66 13.74
N GLU A 52 3.32 2.91 12.74
CA GLU A 52 2.08 2.13 12.51
C GLU A 52 2.37 0.63 12.41
N TYR A 53 3.39 0.25 11.64
CA TYR A 53 3.74 -1.15 11.39
C TYR A 53 4.28 -1.83 12.64
N THR A 54 4.97 -1.10 13.51
CA THR A 54 5.46 -1.63 14.78
C THR A 54 4.29 -2.08 15.66
N TYR A 55 3.23 -1.27 15.77
CA TYR A 55 2.03 -1.64 16.51
C TYR A 55 1.22 -2.73 15.79
N LEU A 56 1.13 -2.66 14.46
CA LEU A 56 0.37 -3.59 13.64
C LEU A 56 0.95 -5.01 13.71
N VAL A 57 2.28 -5.17 13.70
CA VAL A 57 2.93 -6.48 13.82
C VAL A 57 2.56 -7.17 15.14
N VAL A 58 2.54 -6.43 16.25
CA VAL A 58 2.13 -6.97 17.56
C VAL A 58 0.67 -7.42 17.51
N PHE A 59 -0.22 -6.61 16.94
CA PHE A 59 -1.64 -6.96 16.81
C PHE A 59 -1.87 -8.20 15.94
N VAL A 60 -1.24 -8.25 14.76
CA VAL A 60 -1.33 -9.38 13.83
C VAL A 60 -0.76 -10.65 14.47
N PHE A 61 0.32 -10.54 15.26
CA PHE A 61 0.88 -11.68 15.99
C PHE A 61 -0.11 -12.23 17.02
N VAL A 62 -0.72 -11.38 17.86
CA VAL A 62 -1.73 -11.80 18.84
C VAL A 62 -2.92 -12.44 18.12
N LEU A 63 -3.38 -11.86 17.02
CA LEU A 63 -4.49 -12.38 16.24
C LEU A 63 -4.16 -13.75 15.62
N ALA A 64 -2.94 -13.92 15.09
CA ALA A 64 -2.48 -15.20 14.55
C ALA A 64 -2.42 -16.30 15.62
N VAL A 65 -1.97 -15.98 16.85
CA VAL A 65 -1.96 -16.92 17.97
C VAL A 65 -3.39 -17.33 18.37
N LEU A 66 -4.31 -16.37 18.48
CA LEU A 66 -5.71 -16.67 18.80
C LEU A 66 -6.37 -17.55 17.73
N VAL A 67 -6.14 -17.23 16.46
CA VAL A 67 -6.67 -18.02 15.33
C VAL A 67 -6.04 -19.41 15.30
N PHE A 68 -4.74 -19.53 15.63
CA PHE A 68 -4.06 -20.82 15.69
C PHE A 68 -4.73 -21.79 16.68
N PHE A 69 -5.07 -21.31 17.88
CA PHE A 69 -5.73 -22.14 18.89
C PHE A 69 -7.21 -22.41 18.57
N ALA A 70 -7.90 -21.47 17.91
CA ALA A 70 -9.33 -21.59 17.66
C ALA A 70 -9.68 -22.36 16.36
N LEU A 71 -8.96 -22.09 15.27
CA LEU A 71 -9.27 -22.57 13.91
C LEU A 71 -8.13 -23.43 13.31
N GLY A 72 -6.99 -23.55 13.99
CA GLY A 72 -5.87 -24.36 13.54
C GLY A 72 -4.81 -23.59 12.73
N TRP A 73 -3.76 -24.31 12.36
CA TRP A 73 -2.55 -23.74 11.75
C TRP A 73 -2.77 -23.24 10.32
N GLU A 74 -3.65 -23.89 9.55
CA GLU A 74 -3.97 -23.51 8.17
C GLU A 74 -4.55 -22.09 8.11
N THR A 75 -5.58 -21.82 8.92
CA THR A 75 -6.21 -20.49 8.98
C THR A 75 -5.26 -19.42 9.53
N ALA A 76 -4.43 -19.77 10.53
CA ALA A 76 -3.44 -18.85 11.07
C ALA A 76 -2.40 -18.44 10.02
N THR A 77 -1.92 -19.38 9.19
CA THR A 77 -1.02 -19.05 8.07
C THR A 77 -1.71 -18.19 7.01
N ALA A 78 -2.98 -18.45 6.70
CA ALA A 78 -3.75 -17.63 5.76
C ALA A 78 -3.90 -16.18 6.25
N VAL A 79 -4.19 -15.99 7.55
CA VAL A 79 -4.23 -14.66 8.18
C VAL A 79 -2.90 -13.93 8.04
N LEU A 80 -1.79 -14.60 8.32
CA LEU A 80 -0.46 -13.99 8.23
C LEU A 80 -0.12 -13.56 6.80
N VAL A 81 -0.44 -14.40 5.82
CA VAL A 81 -0.23 -14.09 4.39
C VAL A 81 -1.13 -12.93 3.94
N GLY A 82 -2.38 -12.87 4.40
CA GLY A 82 -3.31 -11.77 4.15
C GLY A 82 -2.82 -10.46 4.76
N ALA A 83 -2.38 -10.49 6.01
CA ALA A 83 -1.83 -9.33 6.69
C ALA A 83 -0.54 -8.83 6.02
N SER A 84 0.39 -9.75 5.68
CA SER A 84 1.65 -9.38 5.03
C SER A 84 1.46 -8.82 3.62
N SER A 85 0.55 -9.39 2.83
CA SER A 85 0.25 -8.91 1.48
C SER A 85 -0.39 -7.51 1.51
N SER A 86 -1.33 -7.28 2.43
CA SER A 86 -1.98 -5.97 2.64
C SER A 86 -0.97 -4.90 3.10
N ALA A 87 -0.11 -5.25 4.07
CA ALA A 87 0.95 -4.36 4.54
C ALA A 87 1.94 -4.04 3.40
N LEU A 88 2.43 -5.04 2.67
CA LEU A 88 3.35 -4.81 1.57
C LEU A 88 2.74 -3.91 0.48
N ALA A 89 1.46 -4.10 0.15
CA ALA A 89 0.75 -3.26 -0.81
C ALA A 89 0.66 -1.79 -0.33
N GLY A 90 0.35 -1.58 0.95
CA GLY A 90 0.30 -0.25 1.56
C GLY A 90 1.66 0.45 1.56
N PHE A 91 2.72 -0.28 1.88
CA PHE A 91 4.09 0.25 1.87
C PHE A 91 4.55 0.68 0.47
N ILE A 92 4.38 -0.20 -0.53
CA ILE A 92 4.74 0.12 -1.92
C ILE A 92 3.90 1.29 -2.43
N GLY A 93 2.59 1.30 -2.14
CA GLY A 93 1.69 2.38 -2.52
C GLY A 93 2.11 3.72 -1.94
N MET A 94 2.44 3.79 -0.65
CA MET A 94 2.89 5.04 -0.03
C MET A 94 4.25 5.50 -0.57
N TYR A 95 5.18 4.58 -0.81
CA TYR A 95 6.47 4.89 -1.42
C TYR A 95 6.29 5.48 -2.82
N ALA A 96 5.46 4.85 -3.66
CA ALA A 96 5.17 5.34 -5.00
C ALA A 96 4.44 6.68 -4.99
N ALA A 97 3.45 6.86 -4.12
CA ALA A 97 2.67 8.09 -4.01
C ALA A 97 3.54 9.29 -3.60
N THR A 98 4.40 9.13 -2.58
CA THR A 98 5.27 10.22 -2.12
C THR A 98 6.26 10.68 -3.20
N LYS A 99 6.75 9.76 -4.05
CA LYS A 99 7.62 10.10 -5.19
C LYS A 99 6.87 10.64 -6.41
N ALA A 100 5.61 10.24 -6.62
CA ALA A 100 4.77 10.76 -7.69
C ALA A 100 4.32 12.20 -7.42
N ASN A 101 4.00 12.54 -6.15
CA ASN A 101 3.45 13.85 -5.78
C ASN A 101 4.37 15.03 -6.16
N THR A 102 5.67 14.91 -5.92
CA THR A 102 6.64 15.96 -6.27
C THR A 102 6.74 16.16 -7.78
N ARG A 103 6.73 15.06 -8.54
CA ARG A 103 6.77 15.05 -10.00
C ARG A 103 5.49 15.61 -10.61
N THR A 104 4.34 15.30 -10.02
CA THR A 104 3.06 15.90 -10.41
C THR A 104 3.08 17.42 -10.19
N ALA A 105 3.63 17.89 -9.07
CA ALA A 105 3.75 19.32 -8.79
C ALA A 105 4.70 20.02 -9.78
N ALA A 106 5.85 19.41 -10.07
CA ALA A 106 6.80 19.90 -11.07
C ALA A 106 6.17 19.97 -12.48
N ALA A 107 5.50 18.90 -12.90
CA ALA A 107 4.83 18.85 -14.20
C ALA A 107 3.68 19.85 -14.32
N ALA A 108 2.98 20.17 -13.21
CA ALA A 108 1.95 21.20 -13.21
C ALA A 108 2.54 22.60 -13.47
N GLN A 109 3.76 22.86 -12.99
CA GLN A 109 4.47 24.12 -13.20
C GLN A 109 5.06 24.23 -14.62
N GLU A 110 5.65 23.15 -15.15
CA GLU A 110 6.38 23.18 -16.42
C GLU A 110 5.52 22.84 -17.64
N SER A 111 4.67 21.82 -17.53
CA SER A 111 3.98 21.15 -18.64
C SER A 111 2.45 21.29 -18.61
N GLY A 112 1.92 22.00 -17.60
CA GLY A 112 0.49 22.27 -17.44
C GLY A 112 -0.32 21.12 -16.84
N ALA A 113 -1.62 21.38 -16.67
CA ALA A 113 -2.52 20.52 -15.89
C ALA A 113 -2.73 19.12 -16.49
N ALA A 114 -2.72 18.98 -17.81
CA ALA A 114 -2.93 17.69 -18.48
C ALA A 114 -1.81 16.69 -18.14
N SER A 115 -0.55 17.14 -18.22
CA SER A 115 0.63 16.31 -17.89
C SER A 115 0.64 15.92 -16.41
N ALA A 116 0.34 16.88 -15.52
CA ALA A 116 0.24 16.64 -14.09
C ALA A 116 -0.82 15.58 -13.76
N LEU A 117 -1.99 15.64 -14.41
CA LEU A 117 -3.05 14.65 -14.23
C LEU A 117 -2.59 13.26 -14.67
N SER A 118 -1.94 13.13 -15.84
CA SER A 118 -1.40 11.84 -16.30
C SER A 118 -0.42 11.24 -15.30
N ILE A 119 0.53 12.02 -14.78
CA ILE A 119 1.51 11.53 -13.77
C ILE A 119 0.79 11.13 -12.47
N SER A 120 -0.18 11.92 -12.02
CA SER A 120 -0.95 11.58 -10.82
C SER A 120 -1.77 10.30 -10.99
N PHE A 121 -2.32 10.07 -12.18
CA PHE A 121 -3.06 8.88 -12.52
C PHE A 121 -2.17 7.65 -12.59
N TYR A 122 -0.97 7.77 -13.17
CA TYR A 122 0.04 6.70 -13.14
C TYR A 122 0.47 6.37 -11.71
N GLY A 123 0.68 7.38 -10.86
CA GLY A 123 0.93 7.23 -9.44
C GLY A 123 -0.16 6.40 -8.73
N GLY A 124 -1.43 6.75 -8.95
CA GLY A 124 -2.58 6.01 -8.39
C GLY A 124 -2.74 4.60 -8.95
N SER A 125 -2.45 4.41 -10.24
CA SER A 125 -2.52 3.11 -10.92
C SER A 125 -1.54 2.10 -10.33
N ILE A 126 -0.35 2.52 -9.92
CA ILE A 126 0.64 1.65 -9.26
C ILE A 126 0.07 1.07 -7.96
N MET A 127 -0.55 1.91 -7.13
CA MET A 127 -1.17 1.46 -5.88
C MET A 127 -2.28 0.43 -6.15
N GLY A 128 -3.18 0.71 -7.12
CA GLY A 128 -4.27 -0.19 -7.48
C GLY A 128 -3.78 -1.55 -8.01
N LEU A 129 -2.78 -1.53 -8.91
CA LEU A 129 -2.17 -2.73 -9.45
C LEU A 129 -1.45 -3.54 -8.37
N CYS A 130 -0.69 -2.91 -7.48
CA CYS A 130 -0.02 -3.61 -6.38
C CYS A 130 -1.01 -4.31 -5.44
N VAL A 131 -2.11 -3.64 -5.07
CA VAL A 131 -3.15 -4.24 -4.21
C VAL A 131 -3.81 -5.44 -4.88
N ALA A 132 -4.22 -5.30 -6.14
CA ALA A 132 -4.82 -6.40 -6.90
C ALA A 132 -3.85 -7.57 -7.10
N SER A 133 -2.61 -7.28 -7.48
CA SER A 133 -1.57 -8.29 -7.72
C SER A 133 -1.15 -9.05 -6.47
N LEU A 134 -0.93 -8.35 -5.35
CA LEU A 134 -0.56 -9.00 -4.09
C LEU A 134 -1.73 -9.80 -3.50
N GLY A 135 -2.97 -9.34 -3.71
CA GLY A 135 -4.18 -10.11 -3.38
C GLY A 135 -4.26 -11.41 -4.19
N LEU A 136 -4.09 -11.33 -5.51
CA LEU A 136 -4.12 -12.51 -6.39
C LEU A 136 -2.95 -13.48 -6.14
N LEU A 137 -1.75 -12.96 -5.85
CA LEU A 137 -0.59 -13.77 -5.47
C LEU A 137 -0.78 -14.46 -4.12
N GLY A 138 -1.25 -13.72 -3.11
CA GLY A 138 -1.45 -14.25 -1.76
C GLY A 138 -2.58 -15.29 -1.73
N LEU A 139 -3.77 -14.91 -2.20
CA LEU A 139 -4.94 -15.80 -2.21
C LEU A 139 -4.76 -16.96 -3.20
N GLY A 140 -4.23 -16.69 -4.39
CA GLY A 140 -3.96 -17.71 -5.40
C GLY A 140 -2.86 -18.67 -4.98
N GLY A 141 -1.84 -18.20 -4.26
CA GLY A 141 -0.81 -19.05 -3.66
C GLY A 141 -1.38 -19.95 -2.57
N LEU A 142 -2.18 -19.40 -1.66
CA LEU A 142 -2.87 -20.19 -0.62
C LEU A 142 -3.76 -21.28 -1.23
N PHE A 143 -4.53 -20.93 -2.26
CA PHE A 143 -5.38 -21.88 -2.98
C PHE A 143 -4.58 -23.01 -3.64
N TYR A 144 -3.39 -22.72 -4.17
CA TYR A 144 -2.51 -23.73 -4.78
C TYR A 144 -1.91 -24.69 -3.75
N PHE A 145 -1.48 -24.19 -2.59
CA PHE A 145 -0.79 -25.01 -1.58
C PHE A 145 -1.74 -25.78 -0.66
N LEU A 146 -2.84 -25.18 -0.23
CA LEU A 146 -3.76 -25.79 0.74
C LEU A 146 -5.05 -26.34 0.09
N GLY A 147 -5.42 -25.85 -1.11
CA GLY A 147 -6.64 -26.27 -1.83
C GLY A 147 -7.86 -25.36 -1.60
N GLU A 148 -9.06 -25.97 -1.67
CA GLU A 148 -10.33 -25.33 -1.26
C GLU A 148 -10.65 -25.67 0.20
N GLY A 149 -10.88 -24.65 1.03
CA GLY A 149 -11.28 -24.84 2.42
C GLY A 149 -11.58 -23.55 3.16
N HIS A 150 -12.11 -23.68 4.38
CA HIS A 150 -12.53 -22.55 5.23
C HIS A 150 -11.39 -21.62 5.66
N TYR A 151 -10.12 -22.05 5.56
CA TYR A 151 -8.96 -21.23 5.90
C TYR A 151 -8.77 -20.00 4.98
N LEU A 152 -9.36 -19.99 3.78
CA LEU A 152 -9.31 -18.83 2.87
C LEU A 152 -10.00 -17.60 3.48
N GLU A 153 -10.98 -17.79 4.35
CA GLU A 153 -11.62 -16.70 5.11
C GLU A 153 -10.63 -16.00 6.04
N GLY A 154 -9.63 -16.75 6.54
CA GLY A 154 -8.52 -16.22 7.34
C GLY A 154 -7.69 -15.19 6.58
N PHE A 155 -7.47 -15.37 5.28
CA PHE A 155 -6.76 -14.38 4.45
C PHE A 155 -7.51 -13.03 4.43
N GLY A 156 -8.83 -13.09 4.21
CA GLY A 156 -9.69 -11.90 4.23
C GLY A 156 -9.69 -11.20 5.59
N MET A 157 -9.70 -11.96 6.68
CA MET A 157 -9.60 -11.44 8.05
C MET A 157 -8.27 -10.69 8.26
N GLY A 158 -7.14 -11.30 7.93
CA GLY A 158 -5.82 -10.69 8.08
C GLY A 158 -5.68 -9.41 7.24
N ALA A 159 -6.09 -9.46 5.98
CA ALA A 159 -6.04 -8.29 5.09
C ALA A 159 -6.93 -7.14 5.57
N SER A 160 -8.13 -7.45 6.06
CA SER A 160 -9.10 -6.45 6.55
C SER A 160 -8.63 -5.75 7.81
N VAL A 161 -8.02 -6.50 8.75
CA VAL A 161 -7.43 -5.92 9.96
C VAL A 161 -6.38 -4.89 9.59
N VAL A 162 -5.43 -5.24 8.72
CA VAL A 162 -4.39 -4.30 8.28
C VAL A 162 -5.00 -3.08 7.60
N ALA A 163 -5.97 -3.28 6.71
CA ALA A 163 -6.66 -2.20 6.03
C ALA A 163 -7.41 -1.26 7.00
N LEU A 164 -8.03 -1.81 8.05
CA LEU A 164 -8.71 -1.03 9.09
C LEU A 164 -7.72 -0.17 9.87
N PHE A 165 -6.60 -0.74 10.31
CA PHE A 165 -5.56 0.00 11.03
C PHE A 165 -4.98 1.12 10.16
N SER A 166 -4.68 0.85 8.90
CA SER A 166 -4.14 1.88 7.99
C SER A 166 -5.15 2.99 7.67
N ARG A 167 -6.44 2.68 7.54
CA ARG A 167 -7.46 3.71 7.33
C ARG A 167 -7.74 4.54 8.58
N VAL A 168 -7.82 3.92 9.75
CA VAL A 168 -8.10 4.62 11.01
C VAL A 168 -6.88 5.40 11.47
N GLY A 169 -5.70 4.76 11.53
CA GLY A 169 -4.44 5.38 11.92
C GLY A 169 -4.05 6.52 10.98
N GLY A 170 -4.05 6.26 9.67
CA GLY A 170 -3.78 7.29 8.66
C GLY A 170 -4.83 8.40 8.65
N GLY A 171 -6.10 8.06 8.86
CA GLY A 171 -7.20 9.02 8.93
C GLY A 171 -7.07 9.98 10.11
N ILE A 172 -6.75 9.48 11.29
CA ILE A 172 -6.51 10.31 12.49
C ILE A 172 -5.29 11.20 12.28
N PHE A 173 -4.19 10.65 11.76
CA PHE A 173 -2.95 11.41 11.51
C PHE A 173 -3.19 12.57 10.53
N THR A 174 -3.77 12.28 9.38
CA THR A 174 -4.03 13.29 8.34
C THR A 174 -5.05 14.33 8.79
N LYS A 175 -6.12 13.94 9.49
CA LYS A 175 -7.11 14.90 10.00
C LYS A 175 -6.56 15.79 11.11
N SER A 176 -5.74 15.26 12.00
CA SER A 176 -5.11 16.07 13.06
C SER A 176 -4.18 17.13 12.45
N ALA A 177 -3.39 16.75 11.44
CA ALA A 177 -2.54 17.69 10.70
C ALA A 177 -3.35 18.77 9.97
N ASP A 178 -4.43 18.38 9.30
CA ASP A 178 -5.31 19.27 8.54
C ASP A 178 -6.06 20.28 9.43
N VAL A 179 -6.51 19.85 10.61
CA VAL A 179 -7.17 20.73 11.59
C VAL A 179 -6.18 21.67 12.29
N GLY A 180 -4.97 21.20 12.61
CA GLY A 180 -3.95 22.03 13.27
C GLY A 180 -3.29 23.07 12.35
N GLY A 181 -3.12 22.74 11.06
CA GLY A 181 -2.47 23.64 10.10
C GLY A 181 -3.35 24.79 9.63
N ARG A 182 -4.65 24.56 9.42
CA ARG A 182 -5.57 25.57 8.87
C ARG A 182 -5.66 26.88 9.67
N PRO A 183 -5.72 26.87 11.01
CA PRO A 183 -5.77 28.11 11.81
C PRO A 183 -4.47 28.90 11.76
N CYS A 184 -3.32 28.23 11.81
CA CYS A 184 -1.99 28.86 11.82
C CYS A 184 -1.64 29.58 10.49
N TRP A 185 -2.33 29.24 9.41
CA TRP A 185 -2.14 29.86 8.09
C TRP A 185 -3.04 31.09 7.86
N LYS A 186 -4.05 31.29 8.69
CA LYS A 186 -5.01 32.41 8.58
C LYS A 186 -4.68 33.60 9.50
N SER A 187 -3.77 33.41 10.45
CA SER A 187 -3.24 34.43 11.38
C SER A 187 -1.93 35.01 10.85
#